data_AF-A0A5D0NPB2-F1
#
_entry.id   AF-A0A5D0NPB2-F1
#
_cell.length_a   1.000
_cell.length_b   1.000
_cell.length_c   1.000
_cell.angle_alpha   90.00
_cell.angle_beta   90.00
_cell.angle_gamma   90.00
#
_symmetry.space_group_name_H-M   'P 1'
#
loop_
_entity.id
_entity.type
_entity.pdbx_description
1 polymer ?
#
loop_
_entity_poly.entity_id
_entity_poly.type
_entity_poly.pdbx_seq_one_letter_code
_entity_poly.pdbx_strand_id
1 'polypeptide(L)'
;MVHISSKEGFAMSATFDTLADVLATRFKVDRSKIAPDTTLEEFEFDSLFIVELELVLGEQFGITIEEQTFTPEDTLESIVDLVEGRRAAAGLIS
;
A
#
# COMPACT_ATOMS: atom_id res chain seq x y z
N MET A 1 8.13 10.92 32.04
CA MET A 1 8.27 11.04 30.58
C MET A 1 8.45 9.64 30.04
N VAL A 2 7.34 8.95 29.79
CA VAL A 2 7.39 7.59 29.24
C VAL A 2 7.78 7.74 27.78
N HIS A 3 9.06 7.50 27.48
CA HIS A 3 9.50 7.18 26.14
C HIS A 3 8.96 5.78 25.84
N ILE A 4 7.76 5.72 25.26
CA ILE A 4 7.31 4.51 24.59
C ILE A 4 8.07 4.40 23.27
N SER A 5 9.20 3.70 23.32
CA SER A 5 9.67 2.93 22.17
C SER A 5 8.59 1.91 21.81
N SER A 6 8.01 2.05 20.62
CA SER A 6 7.64 0.96 19.69
C SER A 6 7.03 1.60 18.44
N LYS A 7 7.87 2.12 17.53
CA LYS A 7 7.55 2.03 16.08
C LYS A 7 7.94 0.62 15.63
N GLU A 8 7.36 -0.40 16.26
CA GLU A 8 7.53 -1.81 15.89
C GLU A 8 6.40 -2.30 14.97
N GLY A 9 5.56 -1.40 14.45
CA GLY A 9 4.38 -1.75 13.65
C GLY A 9 4.57 -1.80 12.14
N PHE A 10 5.62 -1.19 11.57
CA PHE A 10 5.83 -1.16 10.10
C PHE A 10 6.92 -2.11 9.59
N ALA A 11 7.53 -2.91 10.46
CA ALA A 11 8.57 -3.84 10.05
C ALA A 11 7.96 -4.98 9.20
N MET A 12 7.94 -4.82 7.86
CA MET A 12 7.60 -5.87 6.87
C MET A 12 6.28 -6.59 7.17
N SER A 13 5.15 -5.87 7.15
CA SER A 13 3.87 -6.60 7.05
C SER A 13 3.85 -7.33 5.71
N ALA A 14 3.30 -8.55 5.68
CA ALA A 14 3.16 -9.32 4.43
C ALA A 14 2.37 -8.53 3.36
N THR A 15 1.53 -7.57 3.80
CA THR A 15 0.82 -6.63 2.94
C THR A 15 1.79 -5.65 2.27
N PHE A 16 2.72 -5.05 3.00
CA PHE A 16 3.73 -4.15 2.41
C PHE A 16 4.64 -4.89 1.43
N ASP A 17 5.08 -6.11 1.76
CA ASP A 17 5.91 -6.90 0.85
C ASP A 17 5.17 -7.21 -0.46
N THR A 18 3.88 -7.58 -0.36
CA THR A 18 3.04 -7.82 -1.53
C THR A 18 2.81 -6.54 -2.35
N LEU A 19 2.51 -5.41 -1.69
CA LEU A 19 2.36 -4.11 -2.36
C LEU A 19 3.64 -3.76 -3.11
N ALA A 20 4.78 -3.89 -2.46
CA ALA A 20 6.05 -3.55 -3.05
C ALA A 20 6.46 -4.48 -4.20
N ASP A 21 6.10 -5.77 -4.12
CA ASP A 21 6.28 -6.70 -5.24
C ASP A 21 5.33 -6.37 -6.40
N VAL A 22 4.09 -5.94 -6.14
CA VAL A 22 3.19 -5.42 -7.18
C VAL A 22 3.81 -4.20 -7.87
N LEU A 23 4.27 -3.22 -7.10
CA LEU A 23 4.91 -2.01 -7.62
C LEU A 23 6.15 -2.35 -8.47
N ALA A 24 7.01 -3.25 -7.99
CA ALA A 24 8.22 -3.62 -8.72
C ALA A 24 7.95 -4.48 -9.97
N THR A 25 7.01 -5.42 -9.90
CA THR A 25 6.79 -6.39 -10.96
C THR A 25 5.80 -5.92 -12.02
N ARG A 26 4.68 -5.31 -11.61
CA ARG A 26 3.60 -4.84 -12.50
C ARG A 26 3.88 -3.44 -12.98
N PHE A 27 4.18 -2.53 -12.05
CA PHE A 27 4.38 -1.10 -12.34
C PHE A 27 5.83 -0.72 -12.65
N LYS A 28 6.77 -1.68 -12.55
CA LYS A 28 8.20 -1.48 -12.87
C LYS A 28 8.87 -0.39 -12.04
N VAL A 29 8.36 -0.14 -10.84
CA VAL A 29 8.99 0.76 -9.87
C VAL A 29 10.29 0.13 -9.37
N ASP A 30 11.34 0.94 -9.24
CA ASP A 30 12.60 0.48 -8.67
C ASP A 30 12.42 0.12 -7.19
N ARG A 31 12.75 -1.12 -6.81
CA ARG A 31 12.63 -1.61 -5.43
C ARG A 31 13.43 -0.75 -4.44
N SER A 32 14.51 -0.10 -4.87
CA SER A 32 15.29 0.78 -4.00
C SER A 32 14.58 2.10 -3.67
N LYS A 33 13.57 2.48 -4.44
CA LYS A 33 12.74 3.67 -4.20
C LYS A 33 11.49 3.36 -3.38
N ILE A 34 11.18 2.10 -3.12
CA ILE A 34 9.98 1.69 -2.40
C ILE A 34 10.27 1.74 -0.90
N ALA A 35 9.80 2.81 -0.25
CA ALA A 35 9.84 2.98 1.19
C ALA A 35 8.45 3.31 1.76
N PRO A 36 8.22 3.07 3.06
CA PRO A 36 6.92 3.31 3.72
C PRO A 36 6.41 4.74 3.55
N ASP A 37 7.33 5.70 3.63
CA ASP A 37 7.09 7.14 3.60
C ASP A 37 7.06 7.72 2.18
N THR A 38 7.35 6.90 1.15
CA THR A 38 7.28 7.32 -0.25
C THR A 38 5.84 7.48 -0.70
N THR A 39 5.55 8.54 -1.45
CA THR A 39 4.22 8.78 -2.02
C THR A 39 4.06 8.18 -3.41
N LEU A 40 2.82 8.04 -3.88
CA LEU A 40 2.54 7.62 -5.27
C LEU A 40 3.03 8.65 -6.30
N GLU A 41 2.97 9.95 -5.98
CA GLU A 41 3.48 11.02 -6.85
C GLU A 41 4.99 10.89 -7.12
N GLU A 42 5.78 10.41 -6.14
CA GLU A 42 7.22 10.18 -6.32
C GLU A 42 7.55 9.07 -7.33
N PHE A 43 6.57 8.22 -7.65
CA PHE A 43 6.66 7.21 -8.71
C PHE A 43 6.05 7.68 -10.04
N GLU A 44 5.64 8.95 -10.13
CA GLU A 44 4.95 9.50 -11.30
C GLU A 44 3.62 8.77 -11.59
N PHE A 45 2.94 8.27 -10.55
CA PHE A 45 1.63 7.63 -10.71
C PHE A 45 0.55 8.68 -10.97
N ASP A 46 0.12 8.77 -12.23
CA ASP A 46 -1.05 9.55 -12.63
C ASP A 46 -2.36 8.87 -12.18
N SER A 47 -3.48 9.59 -12.28
CA SER A 47 -4.82 9.10 -11.89
C SER A 47 -5.22 7.77 -12.54
N LEU A 48 -4.78 7.48 -13.76
CA LEU A 48 -5.03 6.20 -14.44
C LEU A 48 -4.22 5.05 -13.84
N PHE A 49 -2.95 5.29 -13.51
CA PHE A 49 -2.09 4.30 -12.85
C PHE A 49 -2.58 3.99 -11.44
N ILE A 50 -3.11 5.00 -10.75
CA ILE A 50 -3.72 4.82 -9.43
C ILE A 50 -4.94 3.90 -9.50
N VAL A 51 -5.84 4.11 -10.48
CA VAL A 51 -7.00 3.23 -10.69
C VAL A 51 -6.55 1.79 -11.01
N GLU A 52 -5.50 1.62 -11.82
CA GLU A 52 -4.95 0.28 -12.08
C GLU A 52 -4.36 -0.35 -10.81
N LEU A 53 -3.66 0.42 -9.98
CA LEU A 53 -3.13 -0.04 -8.70
C LEU A 53 -4.27 -0.50 -7.77
N GLU A 54 -5.34 0.28 -7.63
CA GLU A 54 -6.52 -0.07 -6.84
C GLU A 54 -7.13 -1.42 -7.28
N LEU A 55 -7.28 -1.61 -8.59
CA LEU A 55 -7.76 -2.87 -9.15
C LEU A 55 -6.83 -4.04 -8.83
N VAL A 56 -5.53 -3.87 -9.09
CA VAL A 56 -4.54 -4.93 -8.89
C VAL A 56 -4.45 -5.31 -7.41
N LEU A 57 -4.41 -4.33 -6.49
CA LEU A 57 -4.37 -4.60 -5.06
C LEU A 57 -5.67 -5.25 -4.57
N GLY A 58 -6.82 -4.80 -5.06
CA GLY A 58 -8.10 -5.45 -4.78
C GLY A 58 -8.10 -6.93 -5.16
N GLU A 59 -7.62 -7.25 -6.37
CA GLU A 59 -7.46 -8.63 -6.84
C GLU A 59 -6.43 -9.43 -6.03
N GLN A 60 -5.25 -8.85 -5.74
CA GLN A 60 -4.19 -9.54 -4.97
C GLN A 60 -4.65 -9.90 -3.56
N PHE A 61 -5.41 -9.00 -2.92
CA PHE A 61 -5.79 -9.14 -1.53
C PHE A 61 -7.21 -9.67 -1.31
N GLY A 62 -8.00 -9.85 -2.38
CA GLY A 62 -9.37 -10.33 -2.31
C GLY A 62 -10.34 -9.32 -1.69
N ILE A 63 -10.09 -8.02 -1.85
CA ILE A 63 -10.91 -6.93 -1.32
C ILE A 63 -11.41 -6.03 -2.46
N THR A 64 -12.49 -5.31 -2.20
CA THR A 64 -12.93 -4.23 -3.09
C THR A 64 -12.30 -2.92 -2.66
N ILE A 65 -11.58 -2.27 -3.58
CA ILE A 65 -11.09 -0.90 -3.46
C ILE A 65 -11.85 -0.08 -4.50
N GLU A 66 -12.49 1.02 -4.07
CA GLU A 66 -13.25 1.89 -4.97
C GLU A 66 -12.28 2.75 -5.79
N GLU A 67 -12.68 3.13 -7.01
CA GLU A 67 -11.86 4.04 -7.82
C GLU A 67 -11.66 5.39 -7.10
N GLN A 68 -10.46 5.98 -7.21
CA GLN A 68 -10.12 7.25 -6.54
C GLN A 68 -10.10 7.16 -5.00
N THR A 69 -9.93 5.96 -4.45
CA THR A 69 -9.66 5.76 -3.02
C THR A 69 -8.28 6.30 -2.66
N PHE A 70 -7.29 6.10 -3.52
CA PHE A 70 -5.94 6.62 -3.37
C PHE A 70 -5.75 7.93 -4.14
N THR A 71 -4.82 8.73 -3.65
CA THR A 71 -4.40 9.99 -4.22
C THR A 71 -2.88 9.99 -4.42
N PRO A 72 -2.34 10.84 -5.31
CA PRO A 72 -0.89 10.93 -5.51
C PRO A 72 -0.11 11.27 -4.21
N GLU A 73 -0.76 11.94 -3.27
CA GLU A 73 -0.19 12.36 -1.99
C GLU A 73 -0.15 11.23 -0.94
N ASP A 74 -0.83 10.11 -1.20
CA ASP A 74 -0.85 8.97 -0.27
C ASP A 74 0.50 8.27 -0.23
N THR A 75 0.95 7.99 1.00
CA THR A 75 2.15 7.19 1.25
C THR A 75 1.86 5.70 1.11
N LEU A 76 2.90 4.91 0.84
CA LEU A 76 2.77 3.45 0.82
C LEU A 76 2.34 2.87 2.18
N GLU A 77 2.73 3.49 3.29
CA GLU A 77 2.25 3.17 4.64
C GLU A 77 0.73 3.36 4.75
N SER A 78 0.22 4.52 4.33
CA SER A 78 -1.24 4.80 4.32
C SER A 78 -2.03 3.77 3.49
N ILE A 79 -1.48 3.38 2.34
CA ILE A 79 -2.10 2.39 1.45
C ILE A 79 -2.16 1.01 2.12
N VAL A 80 -1.07 0.59 2.77
CA VAL A 80 -1.04 -0.67 3.52
C VAL A 80 -2.07 -0.66 4.64
N ASP A 81 -2.13 0.41 5.43
CA ASP A 81 -3.09 0.53 6.54
C ASP A 81 -4.54 0.42 6.04
N LEU A 82 -4.86 1.06 4.91
CA LEU A 82 -6.18 0.98 4.29
C LEU A 82 -6.51 -0.45 3.83
N VAL A 83 -5.58 -1.09 3.14
CA VAL A 83 -5.74 -2.46 2.65
C VAL A 83 -5.92 -3.44 3.81
N GLU A 84 -5.11 -3.32 4.87
CA GLU A 84 -5.24 -4.16 6.06
C GLU A 84 -6.57 -3.94 6.77
N GLY A 85 -7.01 -2.68 6.93
CA GLY A 85 -8.32 -2.35 7.48
C GLY A 85 -9.47 -3.00 6.70
N ARG A 86 -9.40 -2.99 5.36
CA ARG A 86 -10.39 -3.65 4.49
C ARG A 86 -10.33 -5.17 4.60
N ARG A 87 -9.13 -5.77 4.64
CA ARG A 87 -8.92 -7.21 4.81
C ARG A 87 -9.47 -7.70 6.15
N ALA A 88 -9.22 -6.96 7.23
CA ALA A 88 -9.75 -7.28 8.55
C ALA A 88 -11.28 -7.18 8.58
N ALA A 89 -11.85 -6.13 7.99
CA ALA A 89 -13.31 -5.98 7.87
C ALA A 89 -13.97 -7.10 7.04
N ALA A 90 -13.25 -7.63 6.04
CA ALA A 90 -13.67 -8.77 5.24
C ALA A 90 -13.40 -10.15 5.90
N GLY A 91 -12.77 -10.19 7.08
CA GLY A 91 -12.41 -11.43 7.78
C GLY A 91 -11.28 -12.23 7.10
N LEU A 92 -10.47 -11.58 6.25
CA LEU A 92 -9.37 -12.19 5.50
C LEU A 92 -8.08 -12.28 6.31
N ILE A 93 -7.97 -11.47 7.35
CA ILE A 93 -6.88 -11.49 8.35
C ILE A 93 -7.51 -11.39 9.75
N SER A 94 -6.86 -11.99 10.74
CA SER A 94 -7.34 -12.12 12.13
C SER A 94 -6.51 -11.30 13.10
#